data_AF-A0A6P8LVT0-F1
#
_entry.id   AF-A0A6P8LVT0-F1
#
_cell.length_a   1.000
_cell.length_b   1.000
_cell.length_c   1.000
_cell.angle_alpha   90.00
_cell.angle_beta   90.00
_cell.angle_gamma   90.00
#
_symmetry.space_group_name_H-M   'P 1'
#
loop_
_entity.id
_entity.type
_entity.pdbx_description
1 polymer ?
#
loop_
_entity_poly.entity_id
_entity_poly.type
_entity_poly.pdbx_seq_one_letter_code
_entity_poly.pdbx_strand_id
1 'polypeptide(L)'
;MGNTFQKMVNSDPFPPSDSEPTFDPMYGFPKERKERVMPISEEDLIAAKIPLEFRDYCADVFLEYKRCFLEKFPFVVLCHDTAHKYKECEYNDDVLRAKEYERERRLLVRERRKQRAMEAVTA
;
A
#
# COMPACT_ATOMS: atom_id res chain seq x y z
N MET A 1 -13.41 -13.24 5.11
CA MET A 1 -12.76 -14.40 4.46
C MET A 1 -12.84 -14.18 2.96
N GLY A 2 -11.73 -13.79 2.33
CA GLY A 2 -11.67 -13.44 0.91
C GLY A 2 -11.51 -14.65 -0.01
N ASN A 3 -10.78 -14.46 -1.11
CA ASN A 3 -10.49 -15.49 -2.12
C ASN A 3 -9.34 -16.45 -1.73
N THR A 4 -9.13 -16.70 -0.43
CA THR A 4 -8.02 -17.54 0.08
C THR A 4 -8.11 -18.98 -0.42
N PHE A 5 -9.30 -19.59 -0.40
CA PHE A 5 -9.52 -20.94 -0.93
C PHE A 5 -9.23 -21.02 -2.43
N GLN A 6 -9.66 -20.02 -3.20
CA GLN A 6 -9.38 -19.97 -4.63
C GLN A 6 -7.88 -19.91 -4.91
N LYS A 7 -7.11 -19.10 -4.15
CA LYS A 7 -5.65 -19.02 -4.29
C LYS A 7 -4.94 -20.32 -3.93
N MET A 8 -5.48 -21.09 -2.97
CA MET A 8 -4.94 -22.40 -2.62
C MET A 8 -5.17 -23.46 -3.70
N VAL A 9 -6.35 -23.46 -4.33
CA VAL A 9 -6.70 -24.44 -5.37
C VAL A 9 -6.10 -24.05 -6.73
N ASN A 10 -6.19 -22.77 -7.09
CA ASN A 10 -5.69 -22.19 -8.33
C ASN A 10 -5.00 -20.85 -8.01
N SER A 11 -3.69 -20.91 -7.78
CA SER A 11 -2.88 -19.72 -7.50
C SER A 11 -2.85 -18.76 -8.70
N ASP A 12 -2.85 -19.31 -9.90
CA ASP A 12 -2.86 -18.56 -11.15
C ASP A 12 -4.25 -17.92 -11.44
N PRO A 13 -4.38 -16.59 -11.64
CA PRO A 13 -3.37 -15.56 -11.92
C PRO A 13 -3.10 -14.59 -10.74
N PHE A 14 -3.35 -15.02 -9.51
CA PHE A 14 -3.21 -14.19 -8.31
C PHE A 14 -1.74 -14.14 -7.87
N PRO A 15 -1.13 -12.94 -7.76
CA PRO A 15 0.23 -12.84 -7.25
C PRO A 15 0.29 -13.23 -5.77
N PRO A 16 1.47 -13.73 -5.29
CA PRO A 16 1.74 -13.92 -3.88
C PRO A 16 1.61 -12.60 -3.12
N SER A 17 1.35 -12.65 -1.80
CA SER A 17 1.30 -11.43 -0.98
C SER A 17 2.68 -10.85 -0.70
N ASP A 18 3.68 -11.71 -0.54
CA ASP A 18 4.99 -11.36 0.00
C ASP A 18 6.07 -11.27 -1.09
N SER A 19 5.65 -11.16 -2.36
CA SER A 19 6.55 -11.03 -3.51
C SER A 19 6.72 -9.58 -3.93
N GLU A 20 7.94 -9.24 -4.35
CA GLU A 20 8.20 -7.99 -5.04
C GLU A 20 7.45 -7.92 -6.38
N PRO A 21 7.04 -6.72 -6.82
CA PRO A 21 6.33 -6.56 -8.08
C PRO A 21 7.18 -7.02 -9.26
N THR A 22 6.64 -7.95 -10.05
CA THR A 22 7.35 -8.55 -11.21
C THR A 22 7.50 -7.61 -12.41
N PHE A 23 6.62 -6.61 -12.54
CA PHE A 23 6.60 -5.68 -13.68
C PHE A 23 7.19 -4.32 -13.30
N ASP A 24 7.93 -3.72 -14.23
CA ASP A 24 8.44 -2.35 -14.11
C ASP A 24 7.33 -1.37 -13.67
N PRO A 25 7.56 -0.55 -12.61
CA PRO A 25 6.64 0.49 -12.17
C PRO A 25 6.19 1.45 -13.28
N MET A 26 7.01 1.70 -14.30
CA MET A 26 6.69 2.60 -15.41
C MET A 26 5.86 1.93 -16.51
N TYR A 27 5.77 0.58 -16.52
CA TYR A 27 5.07 -0.16 -17.55
C TYR A 27 3.57 0.18 -17.60
N GLY A 28 3.11 0.69 -18.75
CA GLY A 28 1.70 1.01 -19.00
C GLY A 28 1.27 2.41 -18.56
N PHE A 29 2.18 3.24 -18.03
CA PHE A 29 1.91 4.65 -17.79
C PHE A 29 2.38 5.49 -18.97
N PRO A 30 1.53 6.39 -19.55
CA PRO A 30 1.92 7.22 -20.69
C PRO A 30 2.85 8.39 -20.31
N LYS A 31 2.96 8.70 -19.01
CA LYS A 31 3.82 9.73 -18.42
C LYS A 31 4.57 9.13 -17.24
N GLU A 32 5.62 9.81 -16.79
CA GLU A 32 6.36 9.45 -15.58
C GLU A 32 5.44 9.42 -14.35
N ARG A 33 5.53 8.33 -13.57
CA ARG A 33 4.78 8.15 -12.32
C ARG A 33 5.36 9.07 -11.26
N LYS A 34 4.52 9.88 -10.61
CA LYS A 34 4.94 10.71 -9.47
C LYS A 34 5.34 9.83 -8.29
N GLU A 35 6.53 10.07 -7.75
CA GLU A 35 7.03 9.41 -6.55
C GLU A 35 6.30 9.90 -5.29
N ARG A 36 6.17 9.01 -4.30
CA ARG A 36 5.61 9.36 -2.99
C ARG A 36 6.72 10.01 -2.17
N VAL A 37 6.47 11.20 -1.68
CA VAL A 37 7.42 11.94 -0.84
C VAL A 37 7.02 11.78 0.62
N MET A 38 7.95 11.34 1.45
CA MET A 38 7.77 11.33 2.90
C MET A 38 7.69 12.77 3.41
N PRO A 39 6.63 13.15 4.14
CA PRO A 39 6.45 14.53 4.60
C PRO A 39 7.41 14.93 5.73
N ILE A 40 8.01 13.97 6.41
CA ILE A 40 8.85 14.17 7.61
C ILE A 40 10.22 13.53 7.43
N SER A 41 11.24 14.14 8.05
CA SER A 41 12.60 13.61 8.07
C SER A 41 12.75 12.40 9.00
N GLU A 42 13.67 11.49 8.69
CA GLU A 42 13.90 10.31 9.53
C GLU A 42 14.43 10.68 10.93
N GLU A 43 15.23 11.74 11.02
CA GLU A 43 15.79 12.24 12.28
C GLU A 43 14.68 12.67 13.25
N ASP A 44 13.63 13.31 12.74
CA ASP A 44 12.47 13.73 13.54
C ASP A 44 11.68 12.53 14.08
N LEU A 45 11.53 11.47 13.29
CA LEU A 45 10.84 10.24 13.71
C LEU A 45 11.62 9.49 14.80
N ILE A 46 12.96 9.53 14.71
CA ILE A 46 13.85 8.96 15.72
C ILE A 46 13.77 9.77 17.01
N ALA A 47 13.81 11.11 16.91
CA ALA A 47 13.69 12.01 18.05
C ALA A 47 12.34 11.83 18.78
N ALA A 48 11.27 11.60 18.03
CA ALA A 48 9.93 11.32 18.55
C ALA A 48 9.75 9.88 19.07
N LYS A 49 10.78 9.01 18.97
CA LYS A 49 10.77 7.61 19.41
C LYS A 49 9.60 6.79 18.83
N ILE A 50 9.30 7.01 17.55
CA ILE A 50 8.23 6.27 16.86
C ILE A 50 8.72 4.83 16.53
N PRO A 51 7.91 3.79 16.80
CA PRO A 51 8.22 2.41 16.39
C PRO A 51 8.32 2.30 14.87
N LEU A 52 9.16 1.39 14.37
CA LEU A 52 9.37 1.20 12.92
C LEU A 52 8.07 0.93 12.14
N GLU A 53 7.11 0.25 12.75
CA GLU A 53 5.81 -0.08 12.15
C GLU A 53 4.98 1.17 11.78
N PHE A 54 5.17 2.28 12.50
CA PHE A 54 4.43 3.55 12.28
C PHE A 54 5.29 4.61 11.57
N ARG A 55 6.39 4.21 10.92
CA ARG A 55 7.26 5.09 10.12
C ARG A 55 6.94 4.97 8.63
N ASP A 56 5.66 5.05 8.31
CA ASP A 56 5.13 5.04 6.95
C ASP A 56 4.92 6.47 6.43
N TYR A 57 4.36 6.60 5.23
CA TYR A 57 4.06 7.91 4.62
C TYR A 57 3.04 8.75 5.41
N CYS A 58 2.34 8.13 6.38
CA CYS A 58 1.33 8.74 7.25
C CYS A 58 1.85 9.14 8.64
N ALA A 59 3.17 9.06 8.88
CA ALA A 59 3.78 9.32 10.17
C ALA A 59 3.61 10.77 10.68
N ASP A 60 3.37 11.72 9.78
CA ASP A 60 3.05 13.12 10.12
C ASP A 60 1.73 13.24 10.88
N VAL A 61 0.67 12.62 10.36
CA VAL A 61 -0.64 12.61 10.99
C VAL A 61 -0.61 11.80 12.29
N PHE A 62 0.22 10.74 12.35
CA PHE A 62 0.43 9.98 13.58
C PHE A 62 1.02 10.83 14.72
N LEU A 63 1.99 11.70 14.39
CA LEU A 63 2.57 12.63 15.35
C LEU A 63 1.54 13.62 15.90
N GLU A 64 0.65 14.14 15.05
CA GLU A 64 -0.45 15.00 15.50
C GLU A 64 -1.38 14.30 16.48
N TYR A 65 -1.74 13.04 16.19
CA TYR A 65 -2.52 12.22 17.08
C TYR A 65 -1.81 11.98 18.42
N LYS A 66 -0.51 11.65 18.39
CA LYS A 66 0.30 11.45 19.62
C LYS A 66 0.43 12.72 20.45
N ARG A 67 0.58 13.89 19.82
CA ARG A 67 0.58 15.19 20.53
C ARG A 67 -0.75 15.42 21.24
N CYS A 68 -1.87 15.25 20.55
CA CYS A 68 -3.20 15.38 21.17
C CYS A 68 -3.38 14.41 22.34
N PHE A 69 -2.92 13.17 22.19
CA PHE A 69 -3.00 12.14 23.23
C PHE A 69 -2.30 12.58 24.52
N LEU A 70 -1.10 13.15 24.41
CA LEU A 70 -0.33 13.64 25.57
C LEU A 70 -0.97 14.88 26.22
N GLU A 71 -1.48 15.80 25.41
CA GLU A 71 -2.10 17.05 25.90
C GLU A 71 -3.45 16.84 26.59
N LYS A 72 -4.25 15.87 26.11
CA LYS A 72 -5.62 15.65 26.59
C LYS A 72 -5.75 14.50 27.58
N PHE A 73 -4.66 13.83 27.94
CA PHE A 73 -4.69 12.77 28.94
C PHE A 73 -5.23 13.29 30.28
N PRO A 74 -6.21 12.63 30.94
CA PRO A 74 -6.79 11.30 30.67
C PRO A 74 -8.00 11.26 29.72
N PHE A 75 -8.52 12.41 29.27
CA PHE A 75 -9.70 12.53 28.39
C PHE A 75 -9.36 12.41 26.90
N VAL A 76 -8.74 11.30 26.51
CA VAL A 76 -8.26 11.05 25.14
C VAL A 76 -9.36 10.96 24.08
N VAL A 77 -10.62 10.78 24.49
CA VAL A 77 -11.79 10.71 23.59
C VAL A 77 -11.96 12.01 22.79
N LEU A 78 -11.48 13.14 23.32
CA LEU A 78 -11.53 14.43 22.64
C LEU A 78 -10.67 14.46 21.37
N CYS A 79 -9.66 13.56 21.25
CA CYS A 79 -8.76 13.45 20.09
C CYS A 79 -9.35 12.64 18.91
N HIS A 80 -10.67 12.46 18.84
CA HIS A 80 -11.31 11.69 17.79
C HIS A 80 -11.02 12.20 16.37
N ASP A 81 -10.94 13.53 16.19
CA ASP A 81 -10.67 14.15 14.89
C ASP A 81 -9.27 13.78 14.36
N THR A 82 -8.23 13.91 15.20
CA THR A 82 -6.86 13.56 14.81
C THR A 82 -6.70 12.05 14.64
N ALA A 83 -7.40 11.26 15.45
CA ALA A 83 -7.45 9.80 15.27
C ALA A 83 -8.11 9.40 13.95
N HIS A 84 -9.19 10.08 13.55
CA HIS A 84 -9.87 9.80 12.27
C HIS A 84 -8.99 10.18 11.09
N LYS A 85 -8.34 11.35 11.13
CA LYS A 85 -7.39 11.76 10.08
C LYS A 85 -6.27 10.75 9.88
N TYR A 86 -5.71 10.23 10.97
CA TYR A 86 -4.67 9.21 10.89
C TYR A 86 -5.18 7.93 10.21
N LYS A 87 -6.35 7.42 10.63
CA LYS A 87 -6.96 6.24 10.01
C LYS A 87 -7.34 6.45 8.54
N GLU A 88 -7.77 7.65 8.19
CA GLU A 88 -8.07 7.99 6.80
C GLU A 88 -6.79 7.97 5.94
N CYS A 89 -5.66 8.43 6.48
CA CYS A 89 -4.37 8.31 5.81
C CYS A 89 -3.97 6.84 5.61
N GLU A 90 -4.00 6.02 6.67
CA GLU A 90 -3.71 4.58 6.57
C GLU A 90 -4.62 3.87 5.56
N TYR A 91 -5.92 4.22 5.56
CA TYR A 91 -6.88 3.67 4.61
C TYR A 91 -6.52 4.03 3.15
N ASN A 92 -6.12 5.27 2.89
CA ASN A 92 -5.72 5.68 1.55
C ASN A 92 -4.44 4.94 1.10
N ASP A 93 -3.54 4.64 2.02
CA ASP A 93 -2.33 3.84 1.77
C ASP A 93 -2.67 2.38 1.50
N ASP A 94 -3.62 1.80 2.22
CA ASP A 94 -4.17 0.47 1.93
C ASP A 94 -4.80 0.38 0.54
N VAL A 95 -5.56 1.42 0.16
CA VAL A 95 -6.16 1.49 -1.17
C VAL A 95 -5.08 1.55 -2.25
N LEU A 96 -3.96 2.23 -2.02
CA LEU A 96 -2.83 2.24 -2.96
C LEU A 96 -2.19 0.85 -3.09
N ARG A 97 -1.94 0.16 -1.98
CA ARG A 97 -1.43 -1.22 -1.98
C ARG A 97 -2.37 -2.19 -2.70
N ALA A 98 -3.68 -2.05 -2.49
CA ALA A 98 -4.69 -2.85 -3.19
C ALA A 98 -4.68 -2.60 -4.72
N LYS A 99 -4.48 -1.35 -5.15
CA LYS A 99 -4.33 -1.00 -6.57
C LYS A 99 -3.08 -1.63 -7.19
N GLU A 100 -1.97 -1.70 -6.46
CA GLU A 100 -0.73 -2.35 -6.92
C GLU A 100 -0.91 -3.86 -7.08
N TYR A 101 -1.57 -4.50 -6.11
CA TYR A 101 -1.93 -5.92 -6.18
C TYR A 101 -2.82 -6.23 -7.40
N GLU A 102 -3.86 -5.42 -7.63
CA GLU A 102 -4.72 -5.59 -8.80
C GLU A 102 -4.00 -5.31 -10.12
N ARG A 103 -3.10 -4.32 -10.15
CA ARG A 103 -2.28 -4.01 -11.33
C ARG A 103 -1.46 -5.23 -11.73
N GLU A 104 -0.72 -5.82 -10.79
CA GLU A 104 0.11 -7.00 -11.07
C GLU A 104 -0.73 -8.18 -11.56
N ARG A 105 -1.84 -8.48 -10.87
CA ARG A 105 -2.79 -9.53 -11.30
C ARG A 105 -3.26 -9.32 -12.74
N ARG A 106 -3.64 -8.09 -13.13
CA ARG A 106 -4.11 -7.79 -14.49
C ARG A 106 -2.99 -7.89 -15.53
N LEU A 107 -1.76 -7.55 -15.16
CA LEU A 107 -0.59 -7.69 -16.03
C LEU A 107 -0.25 -9.15 -16.27
N LEU A 108 -0.25 -10.00 -15.25
CA LEU A 108 -0.07 -11.46 -15.39
C LEU A 108 -1.13 -12.08 -16.31
N VAL A 109 -2.40 -11.70 -16.15
CA VAL A 109 -3.47 -12.14 -17.05
C VAL A 109 -3.22 -11.69 -18.49
N ARG A 110 -2.75 -10.46 -18.70
CA ARG A 110 -2.45 -9.92 -20.03
C ARG A 110 -1.27 -10.64 -20.67
N GLU A 111 -0.20 -10.89 -19.93
CA GLU A 111 0.97 -11.62 -20.40
C GLU A 111 0.60 -13.04 -20.83
N ARG A 112 -0.18 -13.75 -20.02
CA ARG A 112 -0.68 -15.09 -20.36
C ARG A 112 -1.52 -15.08 -21.64
N ARG A 113 -2.37 -14.06 -21.83
CA ARG A 113 -3.15 -13.91 -23.07
C ARG A 113 -2.23 -13.71 -24.29
N LYS A 114 -1.16 -12.93 -24.15
CA LYS A 114 -0.16 -12.74 -25.22
C LYS A 114 0.59 -14.03 -25.52
N GLN A 115 1.01 -14.77 -24.49
CA GLN A 115 1.70 -16.06 -24.65
C GLN A 115 0.84 -17.06 -25.42
N ARG A 116 -0.42 -17.25 -25.01
CA ARG A 116 -1.37 -18.13 -25.72
C ARG A 116 -1.63 -17.70 -27.16
N ALA A 117 -1.70 -16.39 -27.42
CA ALA A 117 -1.87 -15.88 -28.77
C ALA A 117 -0.62 -16.13 -29.63
N MET A 118 0.57 -15.98 -29.07
CA MET A 118 1.83 -16.31 -29.76
C MET A 118 1.93 -17.81 -30.04
N GLU A 119 1.61 -18.66 -29.06
CA GLU A 119 1.58 -20.13 -29.20
C GLU A 119 0.63 -20.56 -30.32
N ALA A 120 -0.57 -19.97 -30.39
CA ALA A 120 -1.56 -20.27 -31.43
C ALA A 120 -1.17 -19.76 -32.83
N VAL A 121 -0.26 -18.79 -32.93
CA VAL A 121 0.30 -18.33 -34.21
C VAL A 121 1.49 -19.19 -34.64
N THR A 122 2.24 -19.72 -33.68
CA THR A 122 3.41 -20.58 -33.94
C THR A 122 3.06 -22.05 -34.21
N ALA A 123 1.87 -22.49 -33.78
CA ALA A 123 1.32 -23.84 -34.01
C ALA A 123 0.56 -23.90 -35.33
#